data_AF-A0A384I5D0-F1
#
_entry.id   AF-A0A384I5D0-F1
#
_cell.length_a   1.000
_cell.length_b   1.000
_cell.length_c   1.000
_cell.angle_alpha   90.00
_cell.angle_beta   90.00
_cell.angle_gamma   90.00
#
_symmetry.space_group_name_H-M   'P 1'
#
loop_
_entity.id
_entity.type
_entity.pdbx_description
1 polymer ?
#
loop_
_entity_poly.entity_id
_entity_poly.type
_entity_poly.pdbx_seq_one_letter_code
_entity_poly.pdbx_strand_id
1 'polypeptide(L)'
;MVTLSAPTVSDHVALAEIELCGELMIAASAAIGERLSSERIDEVLDVKVGADVEVSADVRASTDVRASTDRTTVPRQGEYRG
;
A
#
# COMPACT_ATOMS: atom_id res chain seq x y z
N MET A 1 27.19 -4.81 9.70
CA MET A 1 27.39 -3.70 8.76
C MET A 1 27.25 -4.29 7.36
N VAL A 2 26.33 -3.81 6.53
CA VAL A 2 26.18 -4.29 5.14
C VAL A 2 27.09 -3.45 4.27
N THR A 3 28.04 -4.09 3.58
CA THR A 3 28.89 -3.44 2.59
C THR A 3 28.22 -3.57 1.23
N LEU A 4 27.73 -2.47 0.65
CA LEU A 4 27.23 -2.45 -0.71
C LEU A 4 28.42 -2.38 -1.67
N SER A 5 28.51 -3.33 -2.61
CA SER A 5 29.49 -3.29 -3.69
C SER A 5 29.11 -2.23 -4.73
N ALA A 6 30.07 -1.88 -5.59
CA ALA A 6 29.83 -0.91 -6.66
C ALA A 6 28.68 -1.36 -7.58
N PRO A 7 27.77 -0.43 -7.97
CA PRO A 7 26.64 -0.77 -8.80
C PRO A 7 27.10 -1.26 -10.17
N THR A 8 26.45 -2.32 -10.62
CA THR A 8 26.65 -2.95 -11.92
C THR A 8 25.74 -2.31 -12.96
N VAL A 9 26.00 -2.59 -14.24
CA VAL A 9 25.08 -2.20 -15.33
C VAL A 9 23.68 -2.74 -15.09
N SER A 10 23.56 -3.95 -14.51
CA SER A 10 22.26 -4.52 -14.14
C SER A 10 21.53 -3.70 -13.08
N ASP A 11 22.26 -3.14 -12.11
CA ASP A 11 21.67 -2.29 -11.06
C ASP A 11 21.12 -0.99 -11.67
N HIS A 12 21.81 -0.42 -12.67
CA HIS A 12 21.33 0.76 -13.37
C HIS A 12 20.06 0.49 -14.20
N VAL A 13 19.98 -0.68 -14.86
CA VAL A 13 18.78 -1.10 -15.59
C VAL A 13 17.61 -1.30 -14.63
N ALA A 14 17.85 -2.00 -13.51
CA ALA A 14 16.82 -2.22 -12.49
C ALA A 14 16.30 -0.90 -11.90
N LEU A 15 17.19 0.07 -11.63
CA LEU A 15 16.79 1.39 -11.14
C LEU A 15 15.94 2.15 -12.17
N ALA A 16 16.30 2.09 -13.45
CA ALA A 16 15.50 2.72 -14.51
C ALA A 16 14.11 2.08 -14.66
N GLU A 17 14.02 0.75 -14.52
CA GLU A 17 12.73 0.04 -14.53
C GLU A 17 11.86 0.41 -13.32
N ILE A 18 12.45 0.51 -12.12
CA ILE A 18 11.73 0.94 -10.92
C ILE A 18 11.16 2.36 -11.09
N GLU A 19 11.97 3.27 -11.63
CA GLU A 19 11.55 4.65 -11.87
C GLU A 19 10.39 4.71 -12.89
N LEU A 20 10.51 3.99 -14.01
CA LEU A 20 9.44 3.87 -15.01
C LEU A 20 8.16 3.24 -14.43
N CYS A 21 8.27 2.18 -13.64
CA CYS A 21 7.13 1.54 -12.99
C CYS A 21 6.41 2.51 -12.03
N GLY A 22 7.16 3.31 -11.28
CA GLY A 22 6.62 4.32 -10.38
C GLY A 22 5.79 5.37 -11.12
N GLU A 23 6.31 5.90 -12.23
CA GLU A 23 5.59 6.86 -13.07
C GLU A 23 4.30 6.27 -13.64
N LEU A 24 4.34 5.04 -14.14
CA LEU A 24 3.17 4.36 -14.69
C LEU A 24 2.09 4.08 -13.63
N MET A 25 2.48 3.75 -12.39
CA MET A 25 1.53 3.58 -11.27
C MET A 25 0.79 4.89 -10.97
N ILE A 26 1.52 6.01 -10.92
CA ILE A 26 0.93 7.33 -10.65
C ILE A 26 0.02 7.73 -11.81
N ALA A 27 0.48 7.57 -13.06
CA ALA A 27 -0.31 7.86 -14.25
C ALA A 27 -1.59 7.02 -14.29
N ALA A 28 -1.50 5.72 -13.99
CA ALA A 28 -2.66 4.83 -13.92
C ALA A 28 -3.63 5.21 -12.79
N SER A 29 -3.11 5.59 -11.62
CA SER A 29 -3.95 6.03 -10.48
C SER A 29 -4.59 7.39 -10.70
N ALA A 30 -3.97 8.27 -11.48
CA ALA A 30 -4.48 9.60 -11.84
C ALA A 30 -5.32 9.57 -13.13
N ALA A 31 -5.24 8.49 -13.91
CA ALA A 31 -6.04 8.33 -15.12
C ALA A 31 -7.52 8.37 -14.76
N ILE A 32 -8.27 9.18 -15.52
CA ILE A 32 -9.72 9.26 -15.39
C ILE A 32 -10.30 8.03 -16.07
N GLY A 33 -10.46 6.96 -15.28
CA GLY A 33 -11.05 5.70 -15.69
C GLY A 33 -11.70 5.03 -14.48
N GLU A 34 -12.72 4.22 -14.73
CA GLU A 34 -13.31 3.39 -13.67
C GLU A 34 -12.27 2.36 -13.22
N ARG A 35 -12.22 2.06 -11.92
CA ARG A 35 -11.43 0.92 -11.45
C ARG A 35 -11.91 -0.33 -12.19
N LEU A 36 -10.98 -1.24 -12.53
CA LEU A 36 -11.35 -2.55 -13.08
C LEU A 36 -12.42 -3.21 -12.19
N SER A 37 -13.39 -3.91 -12.79
CA SER A 37 -14.35 -4.70 -12.04
C SER A 37 -13.63 -5.78 -11.23
N SER A 38 -14.18 -6.19 -10.10
CA SER A 38 -13.57 -7.23 -9.25
C SER A 38 -13.27 -8.51 -10.03
N GLU A 39 -14.22 -8.96 -10.88
CA GLU A 39 -14.03 -10.13 -11.75
C GLU A 39 -12.81 -9.98 -12.68
N ARG A 40 -12.62 -8.78 -13.26
CA ARG A 40 -11.48 -8.51 -14.14
C ARG A 40 -10.17 -8.37 -13.36
N ILE A 41 -10.23 -7.89 -12.12
CA ILE A 41 -9.07 -7.85 -11.21
C ILE A 41 -8.66 -9.28 -10.86
N ASP A 42 -9.59 -10.14 -10.50
CA ASP A 42 -9.32 -11.54 -10.13
C ASP A 42 -8.74 -12.32 -11.32
N GLU A 43 -9.26 -12.10 -12.53
CA GLU A 43 -8.73 -12.67 -13.78
C GLU A 43 -7.29 -12.21 -14.06
N VAL A 44 -7.00 -10.91 -13.91
CA VAL A 44 -5.66 -10.35 -14.17
C VAL A 44 -4.65 -10.80 -13.11
N LEU A 45 -5.07 -10.89 -11.85
CA LEU A 45 -4.20 -11.29 -10.75
C LEU A 45 -4.05 -12.82 -10.63
N ASP A 46 -4.77 -13.60 -11.46
CA ASP A 46 -4.92 -15.06 -11.31
C ASP A 46 -5.19 -15.47 -9.86
N VAL A 47 -5.94 -14.62 -9.13
CA VAL A 47 -6.38 -14.92 -7.78
C VAL A 47 -7.53 -15.89 -7.96
N LYS A 48 -7.21 -17.18 -8.06
CA LYS A 48 -8.19 -18.21 -7.74
C LYS A 48 -8.71 -17.85 -6.37
N VAL A 49 -9.97 -17.41 -6.31
CA VAL A 49 -10.68 -17.12 -5.07
C VAL A 49 -10.30 -18.23 -4.12
N GLY A 50 -9.49 -17.89 -3.12
CA GLY A 50 -8.96 -18.83 -2.16
C GLY A 50 -10.14 -19.39 -1.37
N ALA A 51 -10.76 -20.44 -1.90
CA ALA A 51 -11.15 -21.53 -1.05
C ALA A 51 -9.93 -21.83 -0.18
N ASP A 52 -10.15 -21.80 1.14
CA ASP A 52 -9.16 -22.09 2.18
C ASP A 52 -8.35 -20.90 2.73
N VAL A 53 -8.94 -19.70 2.83
CA VAL A 53 -8.71 -18.91 4.06
C VAL A 53 -9.75 -19.37 5.05
N GLU A 54 -9.46 -20.47 5.75
CA GLU A 54 -10.18 -20.87 6.96
C GLU A 54 -10.20 -19.68 7.90
N VAL A 55 -11.33 -18.97 7.94
CA VAL A 55 -11.57 -17.93 8.94
C VAL A 55 -11.66 -18.67 10.27
N SER A 56 -10.54 -18.76 10.99
CA SER A 56 -10.50 -19.27 12.36
C SER A 56 -11.63 -18.59 13.11
N ALA A 57 -12.57 -19.39 13.63
CA ALA A 57 -13.84 -18.93 14.17
C ALA A 57 -13.69 -17.97 15.36
N ASP A 58 -12.47 -17.71 15.80
CA ASP A 58 -12.08 -16.81 16.88
C ASP A 58 -12.30 -15.32 16.58
N VAL A 59 -12.53 -14.92 15.32
CA VAL A 59 -12.72 -13.49 14.97
C VAL A 59 -14.16 -13.00 15.16
N ARG A 60 -15.14 -13.87 15.48
CA ARG A 60 -16.54 -13.43 15.72
C ARG A 60 -16.79 -12.74 17.06
N ALA A 61 -15.76 -12.44 17.85
CA ALA A 61 -15.89 -11.70 19.10
C ALA A 61 -15.57 -10.19 18.98
N SER A 62 -15.44 -9.62 17.78
CA SER A 62 -15.11 -8.19 17.65
C SER A 62 -15.80 -7.49 16.48
N THR A 63 -17.13 -7.41 16.54
CA THR A 63 -17.91 -6.46 15.74
C THR A 63 -18.23 -5.15 16.47
N ASP A 64 -17.74 -4.97 17.69
CA ASP A 64 -17.82 -3.69 18.41
C ASP A 64 -16.63 -2.78 18.05
N VAL A 65 -16.56 -2.35 16.79
CA VAL A 65 -15.74 -1.20 16.40
C VAL A 65 -16.47 0.05 16.91
N ARG A 66 -16.30 0.34 18.20
CA ARG A 66 -16.69 1.63 18.77
C ARG A 66 -15.94 2.70 18.01
N ALA A 67 -16.68 3.57 17.32
CA ALA A 67 -16.16 4.73 16.61
C ALA A 67 -15.23 5.53 17.53
N SER A 68 -13.93 5.31 17.39
CA SER A 68 -12.88 6.11 18.03
C SER A 68 -12.51 7.22 17.04
N THR A 69 -13.41 8.19 16.93
CA THR A 69 -13.06 9.50 16.38
C THR A 69 -12.29 10.25 17.46
N ASP A 70 -11.03 9.88 17.69
CA ASP A 70 -10.11 10.70 18.47
C ASP A 70 -8.66 10.49 18.04
N ARG A 71 -8.30 11.12 16.92
CA ARG A 71 -6.93 11.43 16.46
C ARG A 71 -7.13 12.52 15.41
N THR A 72 -6.77 13.78 15.60
CA THR A 72 -5.56 14.32 16.23
C THR A 72 -5.82 15.80 16.56
N THR A 73 -5.86 16.19 17.83
CA THR A 73 -5.65 17.59 18.21
C THR A 73 -4.15 17.83 18.28
N VAL A 74 -3.61 18.54 17.30
CA VAL A 74 -2.22 19.00 17.31
C VAL A 74 -2.13 20.13 18.35
N PRO A 75 -1.35 20.02 19.43
CA PRO A 75 -1.19 21.15 20.34
C PRO A 75 -0.36 22.22 19.62
N ARG A 76 -0.92 23.42 19.46
CA ARG A 76 -0.16 24.61 19.04
C ARG A 76 0.85 24.91 20.14
N GLN A 77 2.12 24.68 19.87
CA GLN A 77 3.23 25.21 20.68
C GLN A 77 3.20 26.74 20.60
N GLY A 78 2.66 27.37 21.62
CA GLY A 78 2.85 28.79 21.89
C GLY A 78 3.29 28.90 23.34
N GLU A 79 4.59 29.12 23.55
CA GLU A 79 5.19 29.93 24.61
C GLU A 79 6.71 29.72 24.59
N TYR A 80 7.39 30.42 23.68
CA TYR A 80 8.79 30.78 23.91
C TYR A 80 8.79 31.91 24.95
N ARG A 81 9.02 31.54 26.22
CA ARG A 81 9.34 32.49 27.29
C ARG A 81 10.80 32.26 27.69
N GLY A 82 11.64 33.24 27.38
CA GLY A 82 13.03 33.36 27.80
C GLY A 82 13.50 34.78 27.52
#